data_AF-A0A943BXL1-F1
#
_entry.id   AF-A0A943BXL1-F1
#
_cell.length_a   1.000
_cell.length_b   1.000
_cell.length_c   1.000
_cell.angle_alpha   90.00
_cell.angle_beta   90.00
_cell.angle_gamma   90.00
#
_symmetry.space_group_name_H-M   'P 1'
#
loop_
_entity.id
_entity.type
_entity.pdbx_description
1 polymer ?
#
loop_
_entity_poly.entity_id
_entity_poly.type
_entity_poly.pdbx_seq_one_letter_code
_entity_poly.pdbx_strand_id
1 'polypeptide(L)'
;MKECEYCHQVLMDGQECDCPEAKKAERKQRAVSEIMLEVKSLQDQEILILKENTENFIGECVRYMAECEAESCQLKAGTTKITLKQRDGHLSIEVSKTSKIKAQTLQSVL
;
A
#
# COMPACT_ATOMS: atom_id res chain seq x y z
N MET A 1 -18.06 16.77 -21.68
CA MET A 1 -16.66 16.87 -22.17
C MET A 1 -15.74 17.12 -20.99
N LYS A 2 -14.67 16.33 -20.86
CA LYS A 2 -13.66 16.47 -19.80
C LYS A 2 -12.30 16.69 -20.45
N GLU A 3 -11.46 17.52 -19.86
CA GLU A 3 -10.07 17.67 -20.29
C GLU A 3 -9.16 16.73 -19.49
N CYS A 4 -8.21 16.08 -20.14
CA CYS A 4 -7.20 15.30 -19.44
C CYS A 4 -6.26 16.23 -18.65
N GLU A 5 -6.14 16.01 -17.35
CA GLU A 5 -5.29 16.82 -16.45
C GLU A 5 -3.79 16.69 -16.75
N TYR A 6 -3.37 15.72 -17.56
CA TYR A 6 -1.96 15.47 -17.87
C TYR A 6 -1.55 15.97 -19.26
N CYS A 7 -2.34 15.68 -20.30
CA CYS A 7 -2.00 16.03 -21.69
C CYS A 7 -2.92 17.11 -22.29
N HIS A 8 -3.88 17.63 -21.52
CA HIS A 8 -4.82 18.67 -21.94
C HIS A 8 -5.72 18.28 -23.15
N GLN A 9 -5.77 16.98 -23.48
CA GLN A 9 -6.65 16.49 -24.53
C GLN A 9 -8.10 16.59 -24.08
N VAL A 10 -8.95 17.18 -24.93
CA VAL A 10 -10.41 17.21 -24.72
C VAL A 10 -10.99 15.84 -25.05
N LEU A 11 -11.66 15.24 -24.08
CA LEU A 11 -12.29 13.93 -24.15
C LEU A 11 -13.80 14.08 -24.23
N MET A 12 -14.42 13.24 -25.06
CA MET A 12 -15.87 13.09 -25.10
C MET A 12 -16.39 12.42 -23.82
N ASP A 13 -17.67 12.59 -23.52
CA ASP A 13 -18.28 11.98 -22.33
C ASP A 13 -18.19 10.45 -22.41
N GLY A 14 -17.63 9.84 -21.35
CA GLY A 14 -17.37 8.41 -21.28
C GLY A 14 -16.03 7.95 -21.87
N GLN A 15 -15.23 8.84 -22.47
CA GLN A 15 -13.93 8.51 -23.02
C GLN A 15 -12.82 8.71 -21.99
N GLU A 16 -11.99 7.69 -21.79
CA GLU A 16 -10.79 7.78 -20.96
C GLU A 16 -9.57 8.22 -21.81
N CYS A 17 -8.61 8.89 -21.17
CA CYS A 17 -7.39 9.31 -21.86
C CYS A 17 -6.38 8.16 -21.95
N ASP A 18 -5.77 7.99 -23.11
CA ASP A 18 -4.72 6.99 -23.35
C ASP A 18 -3.29 7.57 -23.30
N CYS A 19 -3.11 8.81 -22.83
CA CYS A 19 -1.76 9.34 -22.67
C CYS A 19 -0.97 8.56 -21.60
N PRO A 20 0.37 8.44 -21.73
CA PRO A 20 1.20 7.67 -20.82
C PRO A 20 1.00 8.05 -19.34
N GLU A 21 0.85 9.33 -19.06
CA GLU A 21 0.70 9.90 -17.71
C GLU A 21 -0.65 9.53 -17.10
N ALA A 22 -1.74 9.62 -17.88
CA ALA A 22 -3.07 9.20 -17.44
C ALA A 22 -3.09 7.69 -17.16
N LYS A 23 -2.49 6.88 -18.04
CA LYS A 23 -2.37 5.44 -17.81
C LYS A 23 -1.50 5.09 -16.61
N LYS A 24 -0.44 5.87 -16.36
CA LYS A 24 0.38 5.72 -15.15
C LYS A 24 -0.44 6.04 -13.90
N ALA A 25 -1.23 7.11 -13.91
CA ALA A 25 -2.10 7.48 -12.80
C ALA A 25 -3.20 6.44 -12.53
N GLU A 26 -3.83 5.93 -13.58
CA GLU A 26 -4.85 4.87 -13.49
C GLU A 26 -4.26 3.59 -12.85
N ARG A 27 -3.07 3.16 -13.29
CA ARG A 27 -2.35 2.02 -12.67
C ARG A 27 -2.04 2.26 -11.20
N LYS A 28 -1.60 3.47 -10.83
CA LYS A 28 -1.35 3.85 -9.43
C LYS A 28 -2.63 3.74 -8.59
N GLN A 29 -3.75 4.22 -9.11
CA GLN A 29 -5.01 4.21 -8.38
C GLN A 29 -5.58 2.79 -8.22
N ARG A 30 -5.40 1.93 -9.23
CA ARG A 30 -5.72 0.49 -9.13
C ARG A 30 -4.87 -0.19 -8.06
N ALA A 31 -3.57 0.03 -8.07
CA ALA A 31 -2.63 -0.50 -7.07
C ALA A 31 -3.01 -0.09 -5.62
N VAL A 32 -3.36 1.19 -5.40
CA VAL A 32 -3.86 1.64 -4.10
C VAL A 32 -5.16 0.92 -3.72
N SER A 33 -6.10 0.81 -4.67
CA SER A 33 -7.39 0.17 -4.41
C SER A 33 -7.24 -1.31 -4.04
N GLU A 34 -6.39 -2.04 -4.75
CA GLU A 34 -6.09 -3.46 -4.47
C GLU A 34 -5.50 -3.65 -3.07
N ILE A 35 -4.49 -2.85 -2.69
CA ILE A 35 -3.90 -2.93 -1.35
C ILE A 35 -4.91 -2.55 -0.26
N MET A 36 -5.73 -1.52 -0.49
CA MET A 36 -6.73 -1.13 0.49
C MET A 36 -7.83 -2.18 0.68
N LEU A 37 -8.19 -2.93 -0.37
CA LEU A 37 -9.07 -4.08 -0.24
C LEU A 37 -8.43 -5.20 0.60
N GLU A 38 -7.14 -5.47 0.40
CA GLU A 38 -6.43 -6.46 1.19
C GLU A 38 -6.28 -6.02 2.66
N VAL A 39 -5.98 -4.74 2.91
CA VAL A 39 -5.97 -4.16 4.27
C VAL A 39 -7.32 -4.37 4.95
N LYS A 40 -8.42 -4.09 4.24
CA LYS A 40 -9.77 -4.28 4.76
C LYS A 40 -10.07 -5.75 5.06
N SER A 41 -9.69 -6.65 4.16
CA SER A 41 -9.79 -8.11 4.38
C SER A 41 -9.03 -8.55 5.63
N LEU A 42 -7.83 -8.02 5.86
CA LEU A 42 -7.03 -8.31 7.06
C LEU A 42 -7.63 -7.72 8.34
N GLN A 43 -8.36 -6.59 8.24
CA GLN A 43 -9.11 -6.02 9.36
C GLN A 43 -10.36 -6.84 9.68
N ASP A 44 -11.11 -7.28 8.66
CA ASP A 44 -12.30 -8.13 8.81
C ASP A 44 -11.93 -9.49 9.45
N GLN A 45 -10.71 -9.98 9.21
CA GLN A 45 -10.15 -11.18 9.83
C GLN A 45 -9.50 -10.94 11.21
N GLU A 46 -9.53 -9.71 11.73
CA GLU A 46 -8.90 -9.29 12.99
C GLU A 46 -7.36 -9.53 13.05
N ILE A 47 -6.72 -9.73 11.89
CA ILE A 47 -5.27 -9.93 11.76
C ILE A 47 -4.55 -8.58 11.92
N LEU A 48 -5.13 -7.54 11.32
CA LEU A 48 -4.59 -6.19 11.30
C LEU A 48 -5.58 -5.24 11.96
N ILE A 49 -5.18 -4.57 13.03
CA ILE A 49 -6.00 -3.54 13.69
C ILE A 49 -5.30 -2.20 13.48
N LEU A 50 -5.88 -1.38 12.61
CA LEU A 50 -5.40 -0.04 12.31
C LEU A 50 -6.27 1.00 13.01
N LYS A 51 -5.66 2.14 13.35
CA LYS A 51 -6.41 3.37 13.64
C LYS A 51 -6.65 4.11 12.33
N GLU A 52 -7.73 4.88 12.19
CA GLU A 52 -8.11 5.64 10.97
C GLU A 52 -6.92 6.30 10.25
N ASN A 53 -6.02 6.97 10.98
CA ASN A 53 -4.87 7.65 10.36
C ASN A 53 -3.86 6.71 9.68
N THR A 54 -3.85 5.42 10.03
CA THR A 54 -2.89 4.44 9.50
C THR A 54 -3.34 3.91 8.13
N GLU A 55 -4.65 3.84 7.88
CA GLU A 55 -5.21 3.45 6.57
C GLU A 55 -4.85 4.49 5.52
N ASN A 56 -5.06 5.77 5.84
CA ASN A 56 -4.65 6.89 4.98
C ASN A 56 -3.15 6.85 4.69
N PHE A 57 -2.34 6.56 5.72
CA PHE A 57 -0.89 6.48 5.56
C PHE A 57 -0.44 5.32 4.68
N ILE A 58 -1.10 4.15 4.77
CA ILE A 58 -0.84 3.02 3.86
C ILE A 58 -1.16 3.41 2.41
N GLY A 59 -2.31 4.06 2.18
CA GLY A 59 -2.67 4.56 0.85
C GLY A 59 -1.65 5.54 0.27
N GLU A 60 -1.13 6.47 1.09
CA GLU A 60 -0.07 7.38 0.68
C GLU A 60 1.26 6.66 0.41
N CYS A 61 1.63 5.67 1.23
CA CYS A 61 2.83 4.87 0.99
C CYS A 61 2.74 4.09 -0.32
N VAL A 62 1.60 3.47 -0.63
CA VAL A 62 1.42 2.76 -1.91
C VAL A 62 1.51 3.74 -3.09
N ARG A 63 0.90 4.92 -2.97
CA ARG A 63 0.98 5.96 -3.99
C ARG A 63 2.43 6.42 -4.22
N TYR A 64 3.16 6.66 -3.14
CA TYR A 64 4.57 7.05 -3.17
C TYR A 64 5.44 5.94 -3.78
N MET A 65 5.25 4.68 -3.39
CA MET A 65 5.97 3.55 -3.97
C MET A 65 5.75 3.46 -5.48
N ALA A 66 4.50 3.62 -5.94
CA ALA A 66 4.18 3.60 -7.36
C ALA A 66 4.67 4.85 -8.12
N GLU A 67 4.99 5.95 -7.43
CA GLU A 67 5.57 7.16 -8.03
C GLU A 67 7.10 7.06 -8.14
N CYS A 68 7.75 6.64 -7.07
CA CYS A 68 9.20 6.53 -6.96
C CYS A 68 9.75 5.17 -7.41
N GLU A 69 8.88 4.26 -7.89
CA GLU A 69 9.23 2.87 -8.23
C GLU A 69 9.95 2.17 -7.07
N ALA A 70 9.54 2.48 -5.85
CA ALA A 70 10.18 1.95 -4.65
C ALA A 70 9.80 0.48 -4.46
N GLU A 71 10.81 -0.38 -4.31
CA GLU A 71 10.60 -1.83 -4.19
C GLU A 71 9.91 -2.23 -2.88
N SER A 72 10.07 -1.45 -1.81
CA SER A 72 9.43 -1.75 -0.54
C SER A 72 9.24 -0.52 0.36
N CYS A 73 8.22 -0.59 1.20
CA CYS A 73 7.97 0.36 2.30
C CYS A 73 7.66 -0.42 3.57
N GLN A 74 8.20 0.02 4.70
CA GLN A 74 7.94 -0.59 6.01
C GLN A 74 7.29 0.41 6.95
N LEU A 75 6.18 -0.01 7.52
CA LEU A 75 5.35 0.77 8.42
C LEU A 75 5.28 0.06 9.76
N LYS A 76 5.41 0.81 10.85
CA LYS A 76 5.29 0.27 12.20
C LYS A 76 4.14 0.96 12.92
N ALA A 77 3.09 0.20 13.20
CA ALA A 77 1.92 0.63 13.95
C ALA A 77 1.88 -0.15 15.28
N GLY A 78 2.45 0.43 16.34
CA GLY A 78 2.52 -0.21 17.66
C GLY A 78 3.37 -1.49 17.65
N THR A 79 2.73 -2.63 17.91
CA THR A 79 3.34 -3.98 17.88
C THR A 79 3.21 -4.65 16.52
N THR A 80 2.65 -3.97 15.52
CA THR A 80 2.47 -4.51 14.17
C THR A 80 3.44 -3.84 13.23
N LYS A 81 4.20 -4.66 12.50
CA LYS A 81 5.01 -4.24 11.35
C LYS A 81 4.28 -4.65 10.09
N ILE A 82 4.01 -3.67 9.24
CA ILE A 82 3.40 -3.83 7.92
C ILE A 82 4.51 -3.58 6.90
N THR A 83 4.68 -4.50 5.97
CA THR A 83 5.66 -4.38 4.88
C THR A 83 4.90 -4.40 3.58
N LEU A 84 5.01 -3.31 2.82
CA LEU A 84 4.54 -3.21 1.45
C LEU A 84 5.71 -3.58 0.53
N LYS A 85 5.50 -4.46 -0.44
CA LYS A 85 6.50 -4.84 -1.44
C LYS A 85 5.91 -4.72 -2.82
N GLN A 86 6.68 -4.14 -3.73
CA GLN A 86 6.39 -4.10 -5.16
C GLN A 86 7.37 -5.00 -5.90
N ARG A 87 6.87 -5.99 -6.63
CA ARG A 87 7.67 -6.84 -7.53
C ARG A 87 6.92 -7.05 -8.83
N ASP A 88 7.60 -6.83 -9.96
CA ASP A 88 7.05 -7.08 -11.30
C ASP A 88 5.68 -6.41 -11.55
N GLY A 89 5.48 -5.23 -10.97
CA GLY A 89 4.21 -4.47 -11.07
C GLY A 89 3.11 -4.94 -10.12
N HIS A 90 3.35 -5.97 -9.32
CA HIS A 90 2.43 -6.45 -8.29
C HIS A 90 2.81 -5.90 -6.91
N LEU A 91 1.84 -5.31 -6.21
CA LEU A 91 1.98 -4.86 -4.83
C LEU A 91 1.45 -5.92 -3.88
N SER A 92 2.17 -6.15 -2.78
CA SER A 92 1.79 -7.09 -1.74
C SER A 92 1.97 -6.45 -0.37
N ILE A 93 1.12 -6.86 0.57
CA ILE A 93 1.18 -6.45 1.97
C ILE A 93 1.49 -7.66 2.85
N GLU A 94 2.49 -7.53 3.70
CA GLU A 94 2.85 -8.52 4.71
C GLU A 94 2.69 -7.90 6.10
N VAL A 95 1.93 -8.57 6.96
CA VAL A 95 1.71 -8.13 8.34
C VAL A 95 2.40 -9.08 9.31
N SER A 96 3.20 -8.52 10.22
CA SER A 96 3.92 -9.29 11.24
C SER A 96 3.79 -8.63 12.61
N LYS A 97 3.60 -9.43 13.67
CA LYS A 97 3.58 -8.94 15.05
C LYS A 97 5.01 -8.88 15.58
N THR A 98 5.49 -7.69 15.90
CA THR A 98 6.75 -7.46 16.60
C THR A 98 6.53 -7.54 18.10
N SER A 99 6.17 -8.73 18.59
CA SER A 99 6.25 -9.00 20.03
C SER A 99 7.72 -9.03 20.41
N LYS A 100 8.16 -8.13 21.29
CA LYS A 100 9.48 -8.28 21.94
C LYS A 100 9.41 -9.55 22.78
N ILE A 101 9.85 -10.68 22.23
CA ILE A 101 10.29 -11.78 23.08
C ILE A 101 11.50 -11.22 23.81
N LYS A 102 11.34 -10.85 25.09
CA LYS A 102 12.50 -10.71 25.96
C LYS A 102 13.16 -12.08 25.92
N ALA A 103 14.29 -12.19 25.25
CA ALA A 103 15.16 -13.34 25.39
C ALA A 103 15.59 -13.37 26.86
N GLN A 104 14.81 -14.04 27.71
CA GLN A 104 15.31 -14.54 28.98
C GLN A 104 16.31 -15.60 28.58
N THR A 105 17.58 -15.24 28.64
CA THR A 105 18.72 -16.14 28.63
C THR A 105 18.36 -17.34 29.50
N LEU A 106 18.16 -18.50 28.88
CA LEU A 106 18.09 -19.78 29.57
C LEU A 106 19.43 -19.94 30.29
N GLN A 107 19.47 -19.59 31.57
CA GLN A 107 20.50 -20.06 32.49
C GLN A 107 20.36 -21.58 32.55
N SER A 108 21.12 -22.28 31.71
CA SER A 108 21.38 -23.69 31.94
C SER A 108 22.42 -23.75 33.06
N VAL A 109 21.93 -23.89 34.29
CA VAL A 109 22.73 -24.43 35.39
C VAL A 109 22.87 -25.92 35.10
N LEU A 110 24.02 -26.31 34.59
CA LEU A 110 24.62 -27.64 34.77
C LEU A 110 26.11 -27.44 35.02
#